data_AF-A0A955VJ85-F1
#
_entry.id   AF-A0A955VJ85-F1
#
_cell.length_a   1.000
_cell.length_b   1.000
_cell.length_c   1.000
_cell.angle_alpha   90.00
_cell.angle_beta   90.00
_cell.angle_gamma   90.00
#
_symmetry.space_group_name_H-M   'P 1'
#
loop_
_entity.id
_entity.type
_entity.pdbx_description
1 polymer ?
#
loop_
_entity_poly.entity_id
_entity_poly.type
_entity_poly.pdbx_seq_one_letter_code
_entity_poly.pdbx_strand_id
1 'polypeptide(L)'
;MYEASASEPTIHEEIALIREIDRASETKAKRLAWISPVPLVVGIVLAFAVPDPTGSPVMIGLGLLTMIGLLVIRSRVRRTDFEDRRYELVDGLLRTLDLAKDQPVTIRLMLGPDKEVRRAKGTTEYETPWLHLEAPLADGNTFSLDRTSFKSVSVSTRQRGRTRVTTTTTRSSFVDRLGVRYSPGTCPDVERAGAAIAEQLRFPAFMAVQKVEHHAGELAVTARCDSKWDAGTLGGESIDAVALGAVMLAGLYRVLGRPTPADPGRAGTLPPARFRSEKKAGALAWTLRIAALLVLAVAAIFAYEYNKSNSWVKESRHALRYYKSEMAKSTPRDAEVRGLKGSIERSQKDVESAEALNSKRRIKLAAASALGLLFVAASLWASRRKNGTRDAHPE
;
A
#
# COMPACT_ATOMS: atom_id res chain seq x y z
N MET A 1 -8.70 -15.64 -13.84
CA MET A 1 -7.94 -15.82 -15.10
C MET A 1 -8.71 -15.06 -16.15
N TYR A 2 -8.05 -14.24 -16.95
CA TYR A 2 -8.64 -13.49 -18.04
C TYR A 2 -8.26 -14.20 -19.34
N GLU A 3 -9.25 -14.58 -20.14
CA GLU A 3 -9.07 -15.20 -21.44
C GLU A 3 -9.91 -14.45 -22.46
N ALA A 4 -9.30 -14.04 -23.57
CA ALA A 4 -9.97 -13.31 -24.63
C ALA A 4 -9.41 -13.73 -25.98
N SER A 5 -10.28 -13.74 -27.00
CA SER A 5 -9.89 -13.85 -28.40
C SER A 5 -10.74 -12.84 -29.17
N ALA A 6 -10.17 -11.67 -29.44
CA ALA A 6 -10.89 -10.52 -29.96
C ALA A 6 -9.97 -9.61 -30.76
N SER A 7 -10.53 -8.60 -31.43
CA SER A 7 -9.74 -7.60 -32.14
C SER A 7 -8.86 -6.78 -31.18
N GLU A 8 -7.72 -6.28 -31.67
CA GLU A 8 -6.82 -5.39 -30.93
C GLU A 8 -7.54 -4.24 -30.17
N PRO A 9 -8.43 -3.44 -30.80
CA PRO A 9 -9.09 -2.34 -30.09
C PRO A 9 -9.97 -2.82 -28.94
N THR A 10 -10.69 -3.93 -29.10
CA THR A 10 -11.51 -4.53 -28.04
C THR A 10 -10.65 -4.95 -26.85
N ILE A 11 -9.49 -5.54 -27.12
CA ILE A 11 -8.55 -5.94 -26.07
C ILE A 11 -7.98 -4.72 -25.34
N HIS A 12 -7.66 -3.63 -26.03
CA HIS A 12 -7.22 -2.40 -25.38
C HIS A 12 -8.30 -1.81 -24.46
N GLU A 13 -9.56 -1.85 -24.88
CA GLU A 13 -10.69 -1.43 -24.04
C GLU A 13 -10.82 -2.32 -22.79
N GLU A 14 -10.75 -3.64 -22.95
CA GLU A 14 -10.83 -4.57 -21.82
C GLU A 14 -9.64 -4.42 -20.85
N ILE A 15 -8.41 -4.24 -21.36
CA ILE A 15 -7.24 -3.95 -20.53
C ILE A 15 -7.39 -2.59 -19.82
N ALA A 16 -8.00 -1.59 -20.46
CA ALA A 16 -8.29 -0.30 -19.83
C ALA A 16 -9.26 -0.44 -18.65
N LEU A 17 -10.29 -1.29 -18.78
CA LEU A 17 -11.20 -1.62 -17.67
C LEU A 17 -10.47 -2.32 -16.52
N ILE A 18 -9.61 -3.29 -16.82
CA ILE A 18 -8.77 -3.97 -15.81
C ILE A 18 -7.89 -2.95 -15.07
N ARG A 19 -7.26 -2.03 -15.81
CA ARG A 19 -6.44 -0.94 -15.26
C ARG A 19 -7.24 0.00 -14.37
N GLU A 20 -8.50 0.29 -14.70
CA GLU A 20 -9.37 1.12 -13.86
C GLU A 20 -9.72 0.42 -12.54
N ILE A 21 -10.07 -0.87 -12.61
CA ILE A 21 -10.34 -1.71 -11.43
C ILE A 21 -9.12 -1.75 -10.50
N ASP A 22 -7.92 -1.92 -11.07
CA ASP A 22 -6.65 -1.92 -10.35
C ASP A 22 -6.37 -0.58 -9.65
N ARG A 23 -6.52 0.54 -10.38
CA ARG A 23 -6.37 1.88 -9.80
C ARG A 23 -7.37 2.16 -8.69
N ALA A 24 -8.61 1.69 -8.84
CA ALA A 24 -9.65 1.81 -7.84
C ALA A 24 -9.32 0.98 -6.59
N SER A 25 -8.80 -0.25 -6.75
CA SER A 25 -8.38 -1.10 -5.64
C SER A 25 -7.17 -0.49 -4.90
N GLU A 26 -6.18 0.03 -5.64
CA GLU A 26 -5.00 0.68 -5.08
C GLU A 26 -5.37 1.94 -4.29
N THR A 27 -6.26 2.78 -4.84
CA THR A 27 -6.75 4.00 -4.18
C THR A 27 -7.54 3.66 -2.91
N LYS A 28 -8.42 2.66 -2.96
CA LYS A 28 -9.15 2.16 -1.78
C LYS A 28 -8.18 1.62 -0.72
N ALA A 29 -7.20 0.82 -1.11
CA ALA A 29 -6.20 0.28 -0.19
C ALA A 29 -5.38 1.39 0.46
N LYS A 30 -4.92 2.38 -0.32
CA LYS A 30 -4.21 3.58 0.18
C LYS A 30 -5.08 4.32 1.19
N ARG A 31 -6.35 4.63 0.86
CA ARG A 31 -7.29 5.31 1.76
C ARG A 31 -7.50 4.54 3.06
N LEU A 32 -7.68 3.23 3.01
CA LEU A 32 -7.83 2.39 4.20
C LEU A 32 -6.56 2.37 5.07
N ALA A 33 -5.36 2.38 4.47
CA ALA A 33 -4.12 2.52 5.22
C ALA A 33 -4.10 3.83 6.03
N TRP A 34 -4.49 4.93 5.40
CA TRP A 34 -4.52 6.24 6.05
C TRP A 34 -5.57 6.35 7.16
N ILE A 35 -6.72 5.68 7.01
CA ILE A 35 -7.82 5.75 7.99
C ILE A 35 -7.66 4.74 9.14
N SER A 36 -7.01 3.60 8.89
CA SER A 36 -6.86 2.52 9.88
C SER A 36 -6.34 2.92 11.28
N PRO A 37 -5.42 3.89 11.47
CA PRO A 37 -4.99 4.29 12.81
C PRO A 37 -5.99 5.20 13.54
N VAL A 38 -6.95 5.83 12.84
CA VAL A 38 -7.87 6.82 13.43
C VAL A 38 -8.72 6.24 14.57
N PRO A 39 -9.35 5.05 14.45
CA PRO A 39 -10.15 4.49 15.53
C PRO A 39 -9.35 4.21 16.81
N LEU A 40 -8.08 3.82 16.69
CA LEU A 40 -7.22 3.61 17.86
C LEU A 40 -6.95 4.93 18.59
N VAL A 41 -6.65 6.00 17.85
CA VAL A 41 -6.46 7.34 18.43
C VAL A 41 -7.73 7.82 19.12
N VAL A 42 -8.89 7.65 18.48
CA VAL A 42 -10.20 8.00 19.07
C VAL A 42 -10.46 7.18 20.34
N GLY A 43 -10.20 5.87 20.32
CA GLY A 43 -10.34 5.00 21.48
C GLY A 43 -9.46 5.42 22.65
N ILE A 44 -8.20 5.79 22.39
CA ILE A 44 -7.29 6.32 23.42
C ILE A 44 -7.81 7.64 23.99
N VAL A 45 -8.26 8.57 23.14
CA VAL A 45 -8.80 9.86 23.57
C VAL A 45 -10.05 9.67 24.44
N LEU A 46 -10.99 8.82 24.02
CA LEU A 46 -12.21 8.51 24.78
C LEU A 46 -11.89 7.82 26.11
N ALA A 47 -10.87 6.97 26.15
CA ALA A 47 -10.42 6.30 27.36
C ALA A 47 -9.90 7.25 28.44
N PHE A 48 -9.41 8.44 28.05
CA PHE A 48 -9.06 9.53 28.98
C PHE A 48 -10.26 10.39 29.39
N ALA A 49 -11.28 10.47 28.54
CA ALA A 49 -12.50 11.23 28.81
C ALA A 49 -13.46 10.52 29.78
N VAL A 50 -13.46 9.18 29.79
CA VAL A 50 -14.29 8.39 30.69
C VAL A 50 -13.67 8.37 32.10
N PRO A 51 -14.36 8.88 33.14
CA PRO A 51 -13.81 8.93 34.51
C PRO A 51 -13.66 7.56 35.16
N ASP A 52 -14.40 6.57 34.64
CA ASP A 52 -14.49 5.22 35.17
C ASP A 52 -13.25 4.39 34.80
N PRO A 53 -12.51 3.83 35.79
CA PRO A 53 -11.37 2.97 35.53
C PRO A 53 -11.72 1.71 34.74
N THR A 54 -12.98 1.27 34.75
CA THR A 54 -13.44 0.11 33.96
C THR A 54 -13.79 0.47 32.51
N GLY A 55 -14.20 1.71 32.24
CA GLY A 55 -14.57 2.17 30.88
C GLY A 55 -13.36 2.49 29.98
N SER A 56 -12.24 2.87 30.57
CA SER A 56 -10.98 3.18 29.85
C SER A 56 -10.45 2.00 28.99
N PRO A 57 -10.29 0.76 29.51
CA PRO A 57 -9.83 -0.37 28.70
C PRO A 57 -10.84 -0.77 27.61
N VAL A 58 -12.15 -0.60 27.86
CA VAL A 58 -13.21 -0.91 26.88
C VAL A 58 -13.10 -0.01 25.64
N MET A 59 -12.85 1.30 25.84
CA MET A 59 -12.72 2.25 24.73
C MET A 59 -11.47 2.00 23.88
N ILE A 60 -10.34 1.67 24.52
CA ILE A 60 -9.11 1.29 23.80
C ILE A 60 -9.33 -0.02 23.04
N GLY A 61 -9.96 -1.01 23.68
CA GLY A 61 -10.29 -2.30 23.06
C GLY A 61 -11.15 -2.15 21.81
N LEU A 62 -12.19 -1.32 21.86
CA LEU A 62 -13.06 -1.04 20.71
C LEU A 62 -12.32 -0.34 19.56
N GLY A 63 -11.47 0.63 19.89
CA GLY A 63 -10.60 1.30 18.92
C GLY A 63 -9.63 0.34 18.22
N LEU A 64 -8.99 -0.55 18.99
CA LEU A 64 -8.08 -1.57 18.47
C LEU A 64 -8.81 -2.58 17.58
N LEU A 65 -9.98 -3.07 18.01
CA LEU A 65 -10.79 -4.02 17.24
C LEU A 65 -11.21 -3.42 15.88
N THR A 66 -11.60 -2.15 15.88
CA THR A 66 -11.96 -1.42 14.66
C THR A 66 -10.76 -1.23 13.74
N MET A 67 -9.59 -0.88 14.28
CA MET A 67 -8.34 -0.80 13.52
C MET A 67 -8.00 -2.14 12.87
N ILE A 68 -8.06 -3.24 13.63
CA ILE A 68 -7.81 -4.60 13.10
C ILE A 68 -8.81 -4.91 11.98
N GLY A 69 -10.10 -4.62 12.16
CA GLY A 69 -11.12 -4.78 11.13
C GLY A 69 -10.77 -4.03 9.83
N LEU A 70 -10.35 -2.77 9.92
CA LEU A 70 -9.92 -1.98 8.76
C LEU A 70 -8.65 -2.54 8.11
N LEU A 71 -7.70 -3.07 8.89
CA LEU A 71 -6.50 -3.73 8.36
C LEU A 71 -6.84 -5.04 7.64
N VAL A 72 -7.81 -5.81 8.13
CA VAL A 72 -8.32 -7.01 7.46
C VAL A 72 -8.99 -6.63 6.13
N ILE A 73 -9.85 -5.60 6.12
CA ILE A 73 -10.46 -5.09 4.87
C ILE A 73 -9.37 -4.62 3.91
N ARG A 74 -8.39 -3.85 4.38
CA ARG A 74 -7.24 -3.42 3.57
C ARG A 74 -6.48 -4.59 2.98
N SER A 75 -6.23 -5.63 3.77
CA SER A 75 -5.56 -6.86 3.32
C SER A 75 -6.37 -7.54 2.21
N ARG A 76 -7.70 -7.62 2.35
CA ARG A 76 -8.58 -8.15 1.30
C ARG A 76 -8.56 -7.30 0.02
N VAL A 77 -8.62 -5.97 0.12
CA VAL A 77 -8.53 -5.08 -1.05
C VAL A 77 -7.17 -5.21 -1.73
N ARG A 78 -6.08 -5.37 -0.96
CA ARG A 78 -4.74 -5.62 -1.50
C ARG A 78 -4.59 -6.95 -2.23
N ARG A 79 -5.44 -7.95 -1.94
CA ARG A 79 -5.44 -9.19 -2.74
C ARG A 79 -6.01 -9.00 -4.13
N THR A 80 -6.65 -7.86 -4.39
CA THR A 80 -7.15 -7.42 -5.71
C THR A 80 -6.18 -6.45 -6.38
N ASP A 81 -4.99 -6.25 -5.81
CA ASP A 81 -3.86 -5.57 -6.47
C ASP A 81 -3.27 -6.58 -7.45
N PHE A 82 -3.37 -6.31 -8.75
CA PHE A 82 -2.89 -7.26 -9.76
C PHE A 82 -1.36 -7.25 -9.76
N GLU A 83 -0.75 -8.36 -9.35
CA GLU A 83 0.70 -8.45 -9.18
C GLU A 83 1.45 -7.95 -10.43
N ASP A 84 2.42 -7.08 -10.20
CA ASP A 84 3.36 -6.51 -11.19
C ASP A 84 2.70 -5.88 -12.42
N ARG A 85 1.41 -5.54 -12.34
CA ARG A 85 0.64 -4.94 -13.45
C ARG A 85 0.83 -5.70 -14.76
N ARG A 86 0.75 -7.03 -14.70
CA ARG A 86 0.91 -7.96 -15.83
C ARG A 86 0.15 -7.56 -17.11
N TYR A 87 -0.99 -6.88 -16.97
CA TYR A 87 -1.78 -6.35 -18.08
C TYR A 87 -1.09 -5.19 -18.83
N GLU A 88 -0.20 -4.42 -18.19
CA GLU A 88 0.57 -3.35 -18.83
C GLU A 88 1.60 -3.91 -19.81
N LEU A 89 2.16 -5.10 -19.56
CA LEU A 89 3.04 -5.77 -20.53
C LEU A 89 2.29 -6.08 -21.82
N VAL A 90 1.08 -6.62 -21.70
CA VAL A 90 0.23 -6.98 -22.84
C VAL A 90 -0.13 -5.72 -23.63
N ASP A 91 -0.65 -4.68 -22.96
CA ASP A 91 -0.98 -3.39 -23.60
C ASP A 91 0.25 -2.76 -24.27
N GLY A 92 1.41 -2.80 -23.63
CA GLY A 92 2.66 -2.27 -24.18
C GLY A 92 3.14 -3.02 -25.42
N LEU A 93 3.09 -4.36 -25.41
CA LEU A 93 3.45 -5.18 -26.56
C LEU A 93 2.48 -4.94 -27.73
N LEU A 94 1.17 -4.99 -27.50
CA LEU A 94 0.18 -4.77 -28.56
C LEU A 94 0.36 -3.40 -29.26
N ARG A 95 0.68 -2.34 -28.51
CA ARG A 95 0.96 -1.01 -29.08
C ARG A 95 2.26 -0.93 -29.87
N THR A 96 3.22 -1.80 -29.55
CA THR A 96 4.56 -1.79 -30.14
C THR A 96 4.61 -2.61 -31.43
N LEU A 97 3.76 -3.64 -31.53
CA LEU A 97 3.71 -4.56 -32.67
C LEU A 97 2.78 -4.03 -33.77
N ASP A 98 3.18 -4.21 -35.02
CA ASP A 98 2.32 -3.98 -36.18
C ASP A 98 1.42 -5.20 -36.43
N LEU A 99 0.23 -5.16 -35.83
CA LEU A 99 -0.73 -6.26 -35.88
C LEU A 99 -1.56 -6.26 -37.17
N ALA A 100 -1.99 -7.44 -37.60
CA ALA A 100 -2.91 -7.56 -38.72
C ALA A 100 -4.28 -6.97 -38.36
N LYS A 101 -4.78 -6.08 -39.22
CA LYS A 101 -6.11 -5.48 -39.04
C LYS A 101 -7.20 -6.54 -39.06
N ASP A 102 -8.19 -6.36 -38.19
CA ASP A 102 -9.40 -7.19 -38.10
C ASP A 102 -9.17 -8.68 -37.78
N GLN A 103 -7.95 -9.07 -37.40
CA GLN A 103 -7.63 -10.42 -37.00
C GLN A 103 -7.67 -10.56 -35.48
N PRO A 104 -8.12 -11.71 -34.94
CA PRO A 104 -8.24 -11.90 -33.50
C PRO A 104 -6.87 -12.11 -32.85
N VAL A 105 -6.65 -11.40 -31.75
CA VAL A 105 -5.53 -11.62 -30.82
C VAL A 105 -6.03 -12.49 -29.68
N THR A 106 -5.29 -13.55 -29.38
CA THR A 106 -5.63 -14.49 -28.31
C THR A 106 -4.77 -14.24 -27.08
N ILE A 107 -5.40 -14.05 -25.93
CA ILE A 107 -4.75 -13.74 -24.66
C ILE A 107 -5.26 -14.68 -23.59
N ARG A 108 -4.33 -15.27 -22.84
CA ARG A 108 -4.60 -15.85 -21.52
C ARG A 108 -3.70 -15.18 -20.50
N LEU A 109 -4.31 -14.45 -19.58
CA LEU A 109 -3.64 -13.65 -18.57
C LEU A 109 -4.06 -14.08 -17.16
N MET A 110 -3.09 -14.54 -16.36
CA MET A 110 -3.31 -14.83 -14.95
C MET A 110 -3.03 -13.58 -14.11
N LEU A 111 -4.10 -12.91 -13.74
CA LEU A 111 -4.09 -11.74 -12.85
C LEU A 111 -3.97 -12.08 -11.36
N GLY A 112 -4.07 -13.36 -10.99
CA GLY A 112 -4.00 -13.83 -9.61
C GLY A 112 -2.57 -13.94 -9.08
N PRO A 113 -2.42 -14.22 -7.77
CA PRO A 113 -1.11 -14.39 -7.13
C PRO A 113 -0.37 -15.63 -7.67
N ASP A 114 0.95 -15.61 -7.54
CA ASP A 114 1.80 -16.76 -7.83
C ASP A 114 1.41 -18.02 -7.03
N LYS A 115 1.49 -19.17 -7.69
CA LYS A 115 1.21 -20.49 -7.11
C LYS A 115 2.48 -21.08 -6.49
N GLU A 116 2.35 -21.55 -5.25
CA GLU A 116 3.42 -22.28 -4.56
C GLU A 116 3.61 -23.64 -5.23
N VAL A 117 4.85 -23.95 -5.60
CA VAL A 117 5.19 -25.22 -6.28
C VAL A 117 6.08 -26.10 -5.40
N ARG A 118 6.96 -25.50 -4.59
CA ARG A 118 7.81 -26.27 -3.67
C ARG A 118 8.05 -25.53 -2.37
N ARG A 119 8.10 -26.29 -1.27
CA ARG A 119 8.51 -25.79 0.03
C ARG A 119 9.62 -26.66 0.60
N ALA A 120 10.80 -26.06 0.76
CA ALA A 120 11.95 -26.63 1.43
C ALA A 120 12.22 -25.92 2.76
N LYS A 121 13.07 -26.49 3.63
CA LYS A 121 13.39 -25.91 4.95
C LYS A 121 13.89 -24.45 4.81
N GLY A 122 13.00 -23.51 5.13
CA GLY A 122 13.30 -22.07 5.08
C GLY A 122 13.25 -21.44 3.69
N THR A 123 12.85 -22.15 2.64
CA THR A 123 12.69 -21.59 1.28
C THR A 123 11.39 -22.08 0.66
N THR A 124 10.57 -21.15 0.17
CA THR A 124 9.38 -21.43 -0.62
C THR A 124 9.61 -20.97 -2.05
N GLU A 125 9.36 -21.85 -3.02
CA GLU A 125 9.48 -21.60 -4.45
C GLU A 125 8.09 -21.59 -5.08
N TYR A 126 7.89 -20.59 -5.93
CA TYR A 126 6.68 -20.35 -6.70
C TYR A 126 7.05 -20.39 -8.17
N GLU A 127 6.26 -21.08 -8.96
CA GLU A 127 6.36 -21.12 -10.41
C GLU A 127 4.94 -20.95 -10.96
N THR A 128 4.79 -20.04 -11.93
CA THR A 128 3.47 -19.65 -12.39
C THR A 128 3.53 -19.22 -13.86
N PRO A 129 3.03 -20.05 -14.79
CA PRO A 129 2.72 -19.57 -16.13
C PRO A 129 1.55 -18.60 -16.01
N TRP A 130 1.76 -17.37 -16.48
CA TRP A 130 0.75 -16.31 -16.30
C TRP A 130 0.40 -15.57 -17.58
N LEU A 131 1.19 -15.70 -18.65
CA LEU A 131 0.89 -15.12 -19.94
C LEU A 131 0.96 -16.17 -21.03
N HIS A 132 -0.05 -16.17 -21.88
CA HIS A 132 0.00 -16.65 -23.25
C HIS A 132 -0.60 -15.55 -24.12
N LEU A 133 0.15 -15.04 -25.07
CA LEU A 133 -0.28 -14.03 -26.03
C LEU A 133 0.04 -14.53 -27.42
N GLU A 134 -0.97 -14.64 -28.28
CA GLU A 134 -0.83 -15.01 -29.69
C GLU A 134 -1.49 -13.94 -30.54
N ALA A 135 -0.75 -13.35 -31.48
CA ALA A 135 -1.23 -12.24 -32.29
C ALA A 135 -0.77 -12.39 -33.75
N PRO A 136 -1.68 -12.25 -34.72
CA PRO A 136 -1.31 -12.17 -36.12
C PRO A 136 -0.69 -10.81 -36.43
N LEU A 137 0.42 -10.84 -37.15
CA LEU A 137 1.21 -9.68 -37.55
C LEU A 137 0.82 -9.22 -38.96
N ALA A 138 1.05 -7.95 -39.27
CA ALA A 138 0.69 -7.36 -40.57
C ALA A 138 1.40 -8.02 -41.77
N ASP A 139 2.52 -8.70 -41.56
CA ASP A 139 3.27 -9.43 -42.59
C ASP A 139 2.75 -10.87 -42.84
N GLY A 140 1.63 -11.24 -42.21
CA GLY A 140 0.99 -12.54 -42.33
C GLY A 140 1.55 -13.62 -41.40
N ASN A 141 2.59 -13.32 -40.60
CA ASN A 141 3.10 -14.23 -39.59
C ASN A 141 2.25 -14.18 -38.31
N THR A 142 2.42 -15.17 -37.44
CA THR A 142 1.79 -15.17 -36.10
C THR A 142 2.85 -15.12 -35.04
N PHE A 143 2.79 -14.13 -34.18
CA PHE A 143 3.61 -14.00 -32.99
C PHE A 143 2.99 -14.77 -31.82
N SER A 144 3.81 -15.46 -31.04
CA SER A 144 3.41 -16.03 -29.76
C SER A 144 4.40 -15.68 -28.65
N LEU A 145 3.87 -15.42 -27.45
CA LEU A 145 4.65 -15.19 -26.24
C LEU A 145 4.00 -15.93 -25.06
N ASP A 146 4.74 -16.87 -24.51
CA ASP A 146 4.46 -17.47 -23.21
C ASP A 146 5.42 -16.91 -22.17
N ARG A 147 4.91 -16.57 -20.98
CA ARG A 147 5.74 -16.15 -19.86
C ARG A 147 5.40 -16.90 -18.57
N THR A 148 6.47 -17.40 -17.95
CA THR A 148 6.44 -18.07 -16.65
C THR A 148 7.29 -17.32 -15.65
N SER A 149 6.71 -16.96 -14.51
CA SER A 149 7.44 -16.33 -13.42
C SER A 149 7.89 -17.37 -12.39
N PHE A 150 9.09 -17.17 -11.87
CA PHE A 150 9.72 -17.95 -10.82
C PHE A 150 10.08 -17.03 -9.66
N LYS A 151 9.69 -17.40 -8.45
CA LYS A 151 9.94 -16.61 -7.25
C LYS A 151 10.37 -17.53 -6.13
N SER A 152 11.50 -17.22 -5.50
CA SER A 152 11.96 -17.93 -4.30
C SER A 152 11.94 -16.97 -3.12
N VAL A 153 11.25 -17.35 -2.05
CA VAL A 153 11.22 -16.64 -0.78
C VAL A 153 11.97 -17.48 0.25
N SER A 154 13.15 -17.03 0.66
CA SER A 154 13.90 -17.67 1.74
C SER A 154 13.80 -16.86 3.03
N VAL A 155 13.65 -17.56 4.15
CA VAL A 155 13.54 -16.99 5.49
C VAL A 155 14.68 -17.55 6.32
N SER A 156 15.68 -16.72 6.60
CA SER A 156 16.77 -17.05 7.50
C SER A 156 16.51 -16.44 8.87
N THR A 157 16.62 -17.23 9.92
CA THR A 157 16.59 -16.71 11.30
C THR A 157 17.99 -16.85 11.89
N ARG A 158 18.55 -15.73 12.35
CA ARG A 158 19.80 -15.71 13.12
C ARG A 158 19.54 -15.19 14.52
N GLN A 159 20.12 -15.85 15.51
CA GLN A 159 20.11 -15.36 16.88
C GLN A 159 21.31 -14.42 17.07
N ARG A 160 21.05 -13.18 17.49
CA ARG A 160 22.08 -12.18 17.84
C ARG A 160 21.93 -11.87 19.33
N GLY A 161 22.67 -12.58 20.17
CA GLY A 161 22.54 -12.52 21.63
C GLY A 161 21.18 -13.03 22.11
N ARG A 162 20.40 -12.19 22.80
CA ARG A 162 19.01 -12.47 23.21
C ARG A 162 17.97 -12.17 22.12
N THR A 163 18.36 -11.54 21.01
CA THR A 163 17.43 -11.11 19.95
C THR A 163 17.42 -12.08 18.79
N ARG A 164 16.23 -12.53 18.39
CA ARG A 164 16.01 -13.32 17.17
C ARG A 164 15.80 -12.36 16.00
N VAL A 165 16.70 -12.38 15.02
CA VAL A 165 16.59 -11.59 13.79
C VAL A 165 16.16 -12.53 12.66
N THR A 166 15.01 -12.24 12.05
CA THR A 166 14.51 -12.97 10.89
C THR A 166 14.68 -12.10 9.65
N THR A 167 15.43 -12.60 8.68
CA THR A 167 15.66 -11.96 7.38
C THR A 167 14.94 -12.75 6.30
N THR A 168 14.09 -12.06 5.54
CA THR A 168 13.42 -12.63 4.38
C THR A 168 14.09 -12.10 3.11
N THR A 169 14.54 -13.00 2.25
CA THR A 169 15.14 -12.69 0.96
C THR A 169 14.23 -13.21 -0.15
N THR A 170 13.87 -12.34 -1.09
CA THR A 170 13.08 -12.72 -2.27
C THR A 170 13.94 -12.59 -3.51
N ARG A 171 14.00 -13.66 -4.30
CA ARG A 171 14.58 -13.66 -5.66
C ARG A 171 13.46 -13.90 -6.65
N SER A 172 13.48 -13.17 -7.76
CA SER A 172 12.53 -13.27 -8.85
C SER A 172 13.28 -13.46 -10.15
N SER A 173 12.81 -14.38 -10.97
CA SER A 173 13.27 -14.61 -12.34
C SER A 173 12.06 -14.93 -13.21
N PHE A 174 12.22 -14.85 -14.52
CA PHE A 174 11.17 -15.25 -15.46
C PHE A 174 11.76 -15.96 -16.67
N VAL A 175 10.93 -16.74 -17.33
CA VAL A 175 11.24 -17.42 -18.58
C VAL A 175 10.22 -16.98 -19.62
N ASP A 176 10.74 -16.52 -20.76
CA ASP A 176 9.96 -16.15 -21.93
C ASP A 176 10.20 -17.17 -23.02
N ARG A 177 9.11 -17.72 -23.56
CA ARG A 177 9.13 -18.45 -24.82
C ARG A 177 8.46 -17.57 -25.85
N LEU A 178 9.23 -17.10 -26.82
CA LEU A 178 8.76 -16.21 -27.88
C LEU A 178 8.90 -16.92 -29.21
N GLY A 179 7.79 -17.03 -29.94
CA GLY A 179 7.68 -17.75 -31.19
C GLY A 179 7.17 -16.88 -32.34
N VAL A 180 7.59 -17.22 -33.56
CA VAL A 180 7.03 -16.70 -34.80
C VAL A 180 6.66 -17.88 -35.68
N ARG A 181 5.37 -18.01 -35.97
CA ARG A 181 4.83 -18.93 -36.97
C ARG A 181 4.76 -18.23 -38.32
N TYR A 182 5.27 -18.88 -39.35
CA TYR A 182 5.32 -18.38 -40.72
C TYR A 182 4.86 -19.48 -41.68
N SER A 183 4.43 -19.11 -42.89
CA SER A 183 4.03 -20.12 -43.88
C SER A 183 5.24 -20.99 -44.27
N PRO A 184 5.13 -22.34 -44.25
CA PRO A 184 6.21 -23.24 -44.66
C PRO A 184 6.74 -22.89 -46.05
N GLY A 185 8.06 -23.02 -46.25
CA GLY A 185 8.71 -22.71 -47.54
C GLY A 185 8.96 -21.22 -47.80
N THR A 186 8.48 -20.31 -46.95
CA THR A 186 8.73 -18.87 -47.11
C THR A 186 10.13 -18.46 -46.65
N CYS A 187 10.72 -19.23 -45.71
CA CYS A 187 12.03 -18.97 -45.13
C CYS A 187 12.94 -20.21 -45.21
N PRO A 188 13.32 -20.66 -46.42
CA PRO A 188 14.04 -21.93 -46.61
C PRO A 188 15.44 -21.92 -46.00
N ASP A 189 16.04 -20.74 -45.80
CA ASP A 189 17.36 -20.62 -45.18
C ASP A 189 17.33 -20.93 -43.68
N VAL A 190 16.22 -20.61 -43.00
CA VAL A 190 16.00 -20.97 -41.60
C VAL A 190 15.81 -22.48 -41.47
N GLU A 191 15.05 -23.06 -42.41
CA GLU A 191 14.85 -24.51 -42.48
C GLU A 191 16.17 -25.28 -42.64
N ARG A 192 17.11 -24.73 -43.41
CA ARG A 192 18.45 -25.32 -43.62
C ARG A 192 19.43 -25.03 -42.49
N ALA A 193 19.31 -23.88 -41.81
CA ALA A 193 20.27 -23.45 -40.80
C ALA A 193 20.20 -24.28 -39.50
N GLY A 194 19.02 -24.78 -39.12
CA GLY A 194 18.86 -25.68 -37.98
C GLY A 194 19.56 -25.20 -36.70
N ALA A 195 20.50 -25.99 -36.18
CA ALA A 195 21.23 -25.67 -34.94
C ALA A 195 22.09 -24.38 -35.03
N ALA A 196 22.52 -23.98 -36.22
CA ALA A 196 23.32 -22.76 -36.41
C ALA A 196 22.52 -21.47 -36.15
N ILE A 197 21.18 -21.55 -36.10
CA ILE A 197 20.31 -20.41 -35.76
C ILE A 197 20.64 -19.85 -34.37
N ALA A 198 20.97 -20.72 -33.42
CA ALA A 198 21.29 -20.31 -32.05
C ALA A 198 22.50 -19.37 -32.00
N GLU A 199 23.47 -19.55 -32.90
CA GLU A 199 24.68 -18.70 -32.98
C GLU A 199 24.41 -17.33 -33.60
N GLN A 200 23.35 -17.23 -34.42
CA GLN A 200 22.95 -15.98 -35.07
C GLN A 200 22.09 -15.09 -34.16
N LEU A 201 21.41 -15.70 -33.19
CA LEU A 201 20.58 -14.99 -32.23
C LEU A 201 21.45 -14.26 -31.20
N ARG A 202 21.51 -12.94 -31.31
CA ARG A 202 22.19 -12.07 -30.34
C ARG A 202 21.18 -11.47 -29.37
N PHE A 203 21.15 -11.97 -28.14
CA PHE A 203 20.36 -11.40 -27.05
C PHE A 203 21.23 -10.60 -26.07
N PRO A 204 20.63 -9.70 -25.27
CA PRO A 204 21.35 -8.98 -24.22
C PRO A 204 22.01 -9.91 -23.20
N ALA A 205 23.16 -9.51 -22.64
CA ALA A 205 23.98 -10.35 -21.77
C ALA A 205 23.28 -10.79 -20.46
N PHE A 206 22.22 -10.10 -20.03
CA PHE A 206 21.44 -10.47 -18.84
C PHE A 206 20.41 -11.58 -19.11
N MET A 207 20.25 -11.99 -20.37
CA MET A 207 19.30 -13.01 -20.81
C MET A 207 20.05 -14.28 -21.19
N ALA A 208 19.70 -15.39 -20.54
CA ALA A 208 20.26 -16.70 -20.86
C ALA A 208 19.31 -17.47 -21.79
N VAL A 209 19.71 -17.68 -23.03
CA VAL A 209 18.97 -18.55 -23.96
C VAL A 209 19.05 -19.98 -23.46
N GLN A 210 17.89 -20.60 -23.24
CA GLN A 210 17.79 -21.99 -22.78
C GLN A 210 17.57 -22.95 -23.93
N LYS A 211 16.73 -22.57 -24.89
CA LYS A 211 16.32 -23.44 -26.00
C LYS A 211 15.99 -22.61 -27.22
N VAL A 212 16.38 -23.09 -28.38
CA VAL A 212 15.91 -22.60 -29.68
C VAL A 212 15.21 -23.77 -30.35
N GLU A 213 13.94 -23.58 -30.70
CA GLU A 213 13.12 -24.56 -31.39
C GLU A 213 12.87 -24.08 -32.81
N HIS A 214 13.06 -25.01 -33.73
CA HIS A 214 12.89 -24.75 -35.15
C HIS A 214 12.14 -25.93 -35.76
N HIS A 215 10.98 -25.63 -36.34
CA HIS A 215 10.13 -26.56 -37.07
C HIS A 215 9.72 -25.92 -38.41
N ALA A 216 9.25 -26.74 -39.35
CA ALA A 216 8.71 -26.21 -40.60
C ALA A 216 7.57 -25.23 -40.30
N GLY A 217 7.79 -23.95 -40.61
CA GLY A 217 6.83 -22.88 -40.34
C GLY A 217 6.80 -22.32 -38.91
N GLU A 218 7.73 -22.70 -38.02
CA GLU A 218 7.81 -22.11 -36.68
C GLU A 218 9.27 -21.94 -36.21
N LEU A 219 9.57 -20.76 -35.68
CA LEU A 219 10.84 -20.47 -35.01
C LEU A 219 10.53 -19.90 -33.63
N ALA A 220 11.01 -20.55 -32.57
CA ALA A 220 10.80 -20.12 -31.20
C ALA A 220 12.09 -20.11 -30.39
N VAL A 221 12.18 -19.17 -29.45
CA VAL A 221 13.28 -19.06 -28.49
C VAL A 221 12.73 -19.03 -27.08
N THR A 222 13.30 -19.86 -26.22
CA THR A 222 13.07 -19.84 -24.78
C THR A 222 14.28 -19.23 -24.09
N ALA A 223 14.08 -18.15 -23.34
CA ALA A 223 15.13 -17.46 -22.64
C ALA A 223 14.74 -17.14 -21.19
N ARG A 224 15.73 -17.17 -20.30
CA ARG A 224 15.58 -16.90 -18.87
C ARG A 224 16.23 -15.58 -18.50
N CYS A 225 15.55 -14.82 -17.65
CA CYS A 225 16.07 -13.59 -17.06
C CYS A 225 16.03 -13.68 -15.54
N ASP A 226 17.18 -13.57 -14.88
CA ASP A 226 17.31 -13.57 -13.42
C ASP A 226 17.24 -12.16 -12.84
N SER A 227 16.29 -11.36 -13.31
CA SER A 227 16.11 -9.96 -12.93
C SER A 227 14.64 -9.64 -12.69
N LYS A 228 14.40 -8.58 -11.91
CA LYS A 228 13.06 -8.00 -11.79
C LYS A 228 12.67 -7.36 -13.11
N TRP A 229 11.38 -7.39 -13.42
CA TRP A 229 10.83 -6.78 -14.61
C TRP A 229 9.69 -5.82 -14.23
N ASP A 230 9.44 -4.87 -15.10
CA ASP A 230 8.23 -4.06 -15.13
C ASP A 230 7.77 -3.89 -16.58
N ALA A 231 6.60 -3.29 -16.80
CA ALA A 231 6.10 -2.99 -18.13
C ALA A 231 6.60 -1.62 -18.66
N GLY A 232 7.79 -1.18 -18.28
CA GLY A 232 8.37 0.12 -18.65
C GLY A 232 7.74 1.33 -17.92
N THR A 233 6.80 1.12 -17.02
CA THR A 233 5.99 2.19 -16.40
C THR A 233 6.50 2.66 -15.04
N LEU A 234 7.27 1.84 -14.31
CA LEU A 234 7.62 2.09 -12.92
C LEU A 234 8.94 2.86 -12.78
N GLY A 235 9.88 2.69 -13.70
CA GLY A 235 11.20 3.31 -13.68
C GLY A 235 12.06 2.80 -12.51
N GLY A 236 13.25 2.26 -12.80
CA GLY A 236 14.14 1.73 -11.75
C GLY A 236 15.19 0.77 -12.29
N GLU A 237 15.69 -0.12 -11.41
CA GLU A 237 16.61 -1.21 -11.75
C GLU A 237 15.90 -2.43 -12.38
N SER A 238 14.59 -2.35 -12.62
CA SER A 238 13.81 -3.38 -13.31
C SER A 238 14.05 -3.33 -14.83
N ILE A 239 14.00 -4.50 -15.45
CA ILE A 239 14.03 -4.62 -16.91
C ILE A 239 12.66 -4.26 -17.48
N ASP A 240 12.64 -3.41 -18.50
CA ASP A 240 11.45 -3.17 -19.31
C ASP A 240 11.13 -4.42 -20.13
N ALA A 241 10.08 -5.13 -19.70
CA ALA A 241 9.63 -6.36 -20.34
C ALA A 241 9.03 -6.15 -21.73
N VAL A 242 8.48 -4.97 -22.04
CA VAL A 242 7.92 -4.65 -23.35
C VAL A 242 9.07 -4.51 -24.34
N ALA A 243 10.09 -3.72 -23.98
CA ALA A 243 11.30 -3.58 -24.77
C ALA A 243 12.02 -4.92 -24.96
N LEU A 244 12.06 -5.75 -23.91
CA LEU A 244 12.65 -7.08 -23.98
C LEU A 244 11.95 -7.98 -25.01
N GLY A 245 10.61 -8.03 -24.98
CA GLY A 245 9.83 -8.79 -25.95
C GLY A 245 10.06 -8.31 -27.39
N ALA A 246 10.13 -6.99 -27.59
CA ALA A 246 10.44 -6.40 -28.90
C ALA A 246 11.85 -6.76 -29.39
N VAL A 247 12.86 -6.72 -28.50
CA VAL A 247 14.24 -7.14 -28.83
C VAL A 247 14.29 -8.62 -29.19
N MET A 248 13.58 -9.47 -28.46
CA MET A 248 13.54 -10.89 -28.76
C MET A 248 12.91 -11.16 -30.12
N LEU A 249 11.78 -10.51 -30.42
CA LEU A 249 11.11 -10.61 -31.71
C LEU A 249 12.00 -10.11 -32.86
N ALA A 250 12.66 -8.97 -32.69
CA ALA A 250 13.61 -8.44 -33.66
C ALA A 250 14.78 -9.42 -33.92
N GLY A 251 15.23 -10.13 -32.87
CA GLY A 251 16.21 -11.21 -33.00
C GLY A 251 15.75 -12.33 -33.92
N LEU A 252 14.52 -12.82 -33.74
CA LEU A 252 13.95 -13.87 -34.60
C LEU A 252 13.75 -13.37 -36.04
N TYR A 253 13.27 -12.14 -36.22
CA TYR A 253 13.06 -11.55 -37.54
C TYR A 253 14.37 -11.34 -38.32
N ARG A 254 15.46 -11.03 -37.61
CA ARG A 254 16.80 -10.97 -38.21
C ARG A 254 17.22 -12.33 -38.77
N VAL A 255 16.95 -13.42 -38.05
CA VAL A 255 17.23 -14.78 -38.53
C VAL A 255 16.34 -15.12 -39.73
N LEU A 256 15.08 -14.67 -39.73
CA LEU A 256 14.16 -14.83 -40.85
C LEU A 256 14.52 -13.95 -42.06
N GLY A 257 15.51 -13.06 -41.96
CA GLY A 257 15.88 -12.14 -43.04
C GLY A 257 14.80 -11.10 -43.34
N ARG A 258 13.95 -10.77 -42.36
CA ARG A 258 12.78 -9.89 -42.53
C ARG A 258 12.88 -8.61 -41.69
N PRO A 259 12.24 -7.50 -42.10
CA PRO A 259 12.12 -6.32 -41.27
C PRO A 259 11.31 -6.64 -40.02
N THR A 260 11.74 -6.11 -38.87
CA THR A 260 11.02 -6.33 -37.61
C THR A 260 9.66 -5.61 -37.63
N PRO A 261 8.58 -6.28 -37.18
CA PRO A 261 7.24 -5.68 -37.06
C PRO A 261 7.11 -4.84 -35.79
N ALA A 262 8.14 -4.76 -34.96
CA ALA A 262 8.17 -3.94 -33.76
C ALA A 262 8.79 -2.58 -34.09
N ASP A 263 8.08 -1.50 -33.80
CA ASP A 263 8.68 -0.15 -33.81
C ASP A 263 9.15 0.21 -32.39
N PRO A 264 10.45 0.09 -32.08
CA PRO A 264 10.97 0.44 -30.76
C PRO A 264 10.77 1.94 -30.43
N GLY A 265 10.59 2.80 -31.43
CA GLY A 265 10.26 4.22 -31.24
C GLY A 265 8.84 4.44 -30.71
N ARG A 266 7.89 3.56 -31.05
CA ARG A 266 6.52 3.58 -30.48
C ARG A 266 6.46 3.14 -29.03
N ALA A 267 7.28 2.15 -28.64
CA ALA A 267 7.33 1.66 -27.26
C ALA A 267 7.66 2.78 -26.24
N GLY A 268 8.46 3.77 -26.65
CA GLY A 268 8.82 4.95 -25.84
C GLY A 268 7.75 6.06 -25.76
N THR A 269 6.60 5.90 -26.41
CA THR A 269 5.49 6.89 -26.38
C THR A 269 4.28 6.44 -25.57
N LEU A 270 4.43 5.45 -24.70
CA LEU A 270 3.57 5.42 -23.52
C LEU A 270 3.80 6.77 -22.81
N PRO A 271 2.76 7.61 -22.63
CA PRO A 271 2.94 8.89 -21.95
C PRO A 271 3.67 8.56 -20.66
N PRO A 272 4.86 9.16 -20.40
CA PRO A 272 5.64 8.83 -19.22
C PRO A 272 4.62 8.89 -18.11
N ALA A 273 4.39 7.77 -17.44
CA ALA A 273 3.35 7.69 -16.44
C ALA A 273 3.66 8.86 -15.52
N ARG A 274 2.91 9.95 -15.68
CA ARG A 274 3.09 11.14 -14.88
C ARG A 274 2.56 10.59 -13.58
N PHE A 275 3.47 10.01 -12.79
CA PHE A 275 3.46 10.18 -11.37
C PHE A 275 3.47 11.69 -11.22
N ARG A 276 2.25 12.25 -11.33
CA ARG A 276 1.84 13.38 -10.56
C ARG A 276 2.28 12.94 -9.19
N SER A 277 3.46 13.40 -8.78
CA SER A 277 3.89 13.39 -7.41
C SER A 277 2.90 14.34 -6.76
N GLU A 278 1.69 13.83 -6.60
CA GLU A 278 0.54 14.54 -6.11
C GLU A 278 1.02 15.00 -4.75
N LYS A 279 1.18 16.33 -4.65
CA LYS A 279 1.95 17.03 -3.63
C LYS A 279 1.65 16.39 -2.28
N LYS A 280 2.47 15.40 -1.87
CA LYS A 280 2.28 14.65 -0.61
C LYS A 280 2.36 15.61 0.59
N ALA A 281 2.93 16.79 0.37
CA ALA A 281 2.95 17.92 1.30
C ALA A 281 1.54 18.45 1.65
N GLY A 282 0.58 18.46 0.71
CA GLY A 282 -0.76 19.01 0.94
C GLY A 282 -1.65 18.10 1.80
N ALA A 283 -1.67 16.81 1.49
CA ALA A 283 -2.49 15.83 2.23
C ALA A 283 -2.00 15.63 3.67
N LEU A 284 -0.67 15.64 3.88
CA LEU A 284 -0.07 15.48 5.20
C LEU A 284 -0.24 16.74 6.08
N ALA A 285 -0.23 17.93 5.47
CA ALA A 285 -0.57 19.16 6.17
C ALA A 285 -2.05 19.20 6.59
N TRP A 286 -2.95 18.67 5.75
CA TRP A 286 -4.39 18.65 6.06
C TRP A 286 -4.72 17.67 7.20
N THR A 287 -4.09 16.48 7.22
CA THR A 287 -4.28 15.52 8.33
C THR A 287 -3.70 16.02 9.64
N LEU A 288 -2.56 16.70 9.61
CA LEU A 288 -2.00 17.35 10.81
C LEU A 288 -2.91 18.47 11.34
N ARG A 289 -3.56 19.24 10.46
CA ARG A 289 -4.55 20.25 10.86
C ARG A 289 -5.78 19.63 11.51
N ILE A 290 -6.31 18.52 10.97
CA ILE A 290 -7.46 17.82 11.58
C ILE A 290 -7.09 17.21 12.92
N ALA A 291 -5.93 16.56 13.02
CA ALA A 291 -5.46 16.02 14.29
C ALA A 291 -5.28 17.13 15.34
N ALA A 292 -4.71 18.27 14.97
CA ALA A 292 -4.58 19.44 15.84
C ALA A 292 -5.95 20.00 16.26
N LEU A 293 -6.92 20.10 15.34
CA LEU A 293 -8.28 20.54 15.64
C LEU A 293 -9.00 19.57 16.59
N LEU A 294 -8.82 18.26 16.44
CA LEU A 294 -9.37 17.26 17.37
C LEU A 294 -8.74 17.39 18.76
N VAL A 295 -7.43 17.58 18.85
CA VAL A 295 -6.75 17.83 20.13
C VAL A 295 -7.26 19.12 20.79
N LEU A 296 -7.45 20.19 20.02
CA LEU A 296 -8.02 21.46 20.51
C LEU A 296 -9.47 21.31 20.96
N ALA A 297 -10.30 20.59 20.20
CA ALA A 297 -11.70 20.34 20.57
C ALA A 297 -11.79 19.53 21.88
N VAL A 298 -10.94 18.51 22.04
CA VAL A 298 -10.84 17.75 23.29
C VAL A 298 -10.40 18.67 24.43
N ALA A 299 -9.36 19.48 24.25
CA ALA A 299 -8.91 20.42 25.26
C ALA A 299 -10.01 21.43 25.66
N ALA A 300 -10.81 21.90 24.70
CA ALA A 300 -11.93 22.82 24.94
C ALA A 300 -13.06 22.16 25.75
N ILE A 301 -13.45 20.92 25.42
CA ILE A 301 -14.45 20.15 26.19
C ILE A 301 -13.98 19.95 27.64
N PHE A 302 -12.71 19.61 27.81
CA PHE A 302 -12.10 19.43 29.11
C PHE A 302 -12.03 20.74 29.92
N ALA A 303 -11.69 21.87 29.27
CA ALA A 303 -11.70 23.19 29.90
C ALA A 303 -13.12 23.61 30.33
N TYR A 304 -14.13 23.29 29.51
CA TYR A 304 -15.54 23.54 29.82
C TYR A 304 -16.01 22.75 31.05
N GLU A 305 -15.76 21.43 31.08
CA GLU A 305 -16.08 20.58 32.24
C GLU A 305 -15.32 21.00 33.52
N TYR A 306 -14.07 21.43 33.37
CA TYR A 306 -13.30 21.98 34.49
C TYR A 306 -13.94 23.26 35.04
N ASN A 307 -14.36 24.18 34.17
CA ASN A 307 -15.00 25.43 34.59
C ASN A 307 -16.33 25.17 35.31
N LYS A 308 -17.14 24.23 34.79
CA LYS A 308 -18.40 23.77 35.41
C LYS A 308 -18.18 23.14 36.79
N SER A 309 -17.14 22.34 36.96
CA SER A 309 -16.80 21.77 38.28
C SER A 309 -16.34 22.84 39.28
N ASN A 310 -15.69 23.90 38.80
CA ASN A 310 -15.17 24.97 39.64
C ASN A 310 -16.27 25.94 40.11
N SER A 311 -17.32 26.14 39.31
CA SER A 311 -18.49 26.94 39.75
C SER A 311 -19.23 26.25 40.91
N TRP A 312 -19.38 24.93 40.85
CA TRP A 312 -20.02 24.16 41.93
C TRP A 312 -19.23 24.24 43.25
N VAL A 313 -17.89 24.13 43.21
CA VAL A 313 -17.04 24.28 44.40
C VAL A 313 -17.14 25.70 44.98
N LYS A 314 -17.26 26.74 44.13
CA LYS A 314 -17.49 28.11 44.59
C LYS A 314 -18.82 28.25 45.31
N GLU A 315 -19.90 27.70 44.75
CA GLU A 315 -21.24 27.70 45.38
C GLU A 315 -21.23 27.00 46.75
N SER A 316 -20.62 25.81 46.85
CA SER A 316 -20.50 25.09 48.11
C SER A 316 -19.68 25.85 49.17
N ARG A 317 -18.62 26.56 48.77
CA ARG A 317 -17.87 27.45 49.68
C ARG A 317 -18.66 28.67 50.12
N HIS A 318 -19.55 29.20 49.26
CA HIS A 318 -20.45 30.29 49.63
C HIS A 318 -21.51 29.81 50.63
N ALA A 319 -22.13 28.65 50.39
CA ALA A 319 -23.05 28.02 51.33
C ALA A 319 -22.39 27.74 52.69
N LEU A 320 -21.16 27.20 52.69
CA LEU A 320 -20.41 26.96 53.92
C LEU A 320 -20.13 28.25 54.71
N ARG A 321 -19.77 29.34 54.02
CA ARG A 321 -19.57 30.66 54.66
C ARG A 321 -20.87 31.21 55.25
N TYR A 322 -21.98 31.05 54.53
CA TYR A 322 -23.30 31.44 55.01
C TYR A 322 -23.68 30.70 56.29
N TYR A 323 -23.63 29.36 56.30
CA TYR A 323 -23.97 28.56 57.48
C TYR A 323 -23.06 28.84 58.69
N LYS A 324 -21.75 29.06 58.46
CA LYS A 324 -20.84 29.48 59.53
C LYS A 324 -21.20 30.84 60.11
N SER A 325 -21.59 31.79 59.24
CA SER A 325 -22.01 33.12 59.70
C SER A 325 -23.33 33.09 60.48
N GLU A 326 -24.24 32.18 60.14
CA GLU A 326 -25.53 32.06 60.82
C GLU A 326 -25.38 31.33 62.16
N MET A 327 -24.55 30.29 62.23
CA MET A 327 -24.20 29.63 63.49
C MET A 327 -23.54 30.61 64.49
N ALA A 328 -22.74 31.56 64.01
CA ALA A 328 -22.11 32.57 64.87
C ALA A 328 -23.12 33.55 65.51
N LYS A 329 -24.34 33.66 64.96
CA LYS A 329 -25.41 34.53 65.50
C LYS A 329 -26.36 33.79 66.46
N SER A 330 -26.45 32.46 66.37
CA SER A 330 -27.36 31.63 67.17
C SER A 330 -26.80 31.29 68.56
N THR A 331 -27.64 31.33 69.60
CA THR A 331 -27.28 30.94 70.96
C THR A 331 -27.23 29.42 71.16
N PRO A 332 -26.29 28.87 71.95
CA PRO A 332 -25.99 27.44 72.01
C PRO A 332 -27.08 26.53 72.63
N ARG A 333 -28.21 27.09 73.09
CA ARG A 333 -29.32 26.32 73.69
C ARG A 333 -30.39 25.87 72.68
N ASP A 334 -30.34 26.36 71.44
CA ASP A 334 -31.40 26.11 70.48
C ASP A 334 -31.19 24.80 69.72
N ALA A 335 -32.24 23.97 69.61
CA ALA A 335 -32.21 22.69 68.88
C ALA A 335 -31.77 22.87 67.41
N GLU A 336 -31.94 24.08 66.88
CA GLU A 336 -31.54 24.54 65.56
C GLU A 336 -30.01 24.52 65.35
N VAL A 337 -29.21 24.77 66.39
CA VAL A 337 -27.74 24.74 66.34
C VAL A 337 -27.21 23.34 66.05
N ARG A 338 -27.89 22.30 66.55
CA ARG A 338 -27.54 20.89 66.26
C ARG A 338 -27.81 20.54 64.79
N GLY A 339 -28.90 21.05 64.22
CA GLY A 339 -29.21 20.91 62.79
C GLY A 339 -28.18 21.61 61.90
N LEU A 340 -27.77 22.82 62.27
CA LEU A 340 -26.74 23.59 61.56
C LEU A 340 -25.38 22.90 61.58
N LYS A 341 -24.97 22.32 62.72
CA LYS A 341 -23.69 21.59 62.83
C LYS A 341 -23.62 20.40 61.85
N GLY A 342 -24.70 19.62 61.74
CA GLY A 342 -24.77 18.51 60.78
C GLY A 342 -24.79 18.95 59.31
N SER A 343 -25.34 20.14 59.00
CA SER A 343 -25.30 20.71 57.66
C SER A 343 -23.92 21.28 57.29
N ILE A 344 -23.19 21.84 58.26
CA ILE A 344 -21.80 22.29 58.07
C ILE A 344 -20.86 21.11 57.83
N GLU A 345 -20.99 20.04 58.61
CA GLU A 345 -20.13 18.85 58.48
C GLU A 345 -20.35 18.15 57.12
N ARG A 346 -21.60 18.02 56.68
CA ARG A 346 -21.93 17.54 55.32
C ARG A 346 -21.32 18.44 54.24
N SER A 347 -21.50 19.75 54.36
CA SER A 347 -20.94 20.71 53.40
C SER A 347 -19.41 20.72 53.37
N GLN A 348 -18.73 20.51 54.51
CA GLN A 348 -17.28 20.37 54.55
C GLN A 348 -16.81 19.10 53.85
N LYS A 349 -17.47 17.96 54.10
CA LYS A 349 -17.15 16.68 53.45
C LYS A 349 -17.37 16.74 51.93
N ASP A 350 -18.40 17.45 51.48
CA ASP A 350 -18.67 17.69 50.06
C ASP A 350 -17.59 18.57 49.42
N VAL A 351 -17.10 19.60 50.13
CA VAL A 351 -15.99 20.44 49.64
C VAL A 351 -14.67 19.66 49.59
N GLU A 352 -14.32 18.88 50.61
CA GLU A 352 -13.08 18.09 50.64
C GLU A 352 -13.06 17.00 49.57
N SER A 353 -14.18 16.28 49.39
CA SER A 353 -14.30 15.28 48.34
C SER A 353 -14.21 15.88 46.94
N ALA A 354 -14.78 17.08 46.74
CA ALA A 354 -14.68 17.81 45.49
C ALA A 354 -13.25 18.30 45.20
N GLU A 355 -12.53 18.81 46.21
CA GLU A 355 -11.14 19.24 46.08
C GLU A 355 -10.21 18.07 45.75
N ALA A 356 -10.41 16.91 46.38
CA ALA A 356 -9.68 15.67 46.07
C ALA A 356 -9.95 15.15 44.65
N LEU A 357 -11.19 15.29 44.15
CA LEU A 357 -11.53 14.97 42.76
C LEU A 357 -10.91 15.97 41.78
N ASN A 358 -10.90 17.25 42.13
CA ASN A 358 -10.32 18.30 41.29
C ASN A 358 -8.80 18.17 41.16
N SER A 359 -8.10 17.79 42.22
CA SER A 359 -6.64 17.57 42.16
C SER A 359 -6.27 16.41 41.24
N LYS A 360 -6.98 15.28 41.32
CA LYS A 360 -6.80 14.14 40.40
C LYS A 360 -7.12 14.50 38.95
N ARG A 361 -8.19 15.29 38.71
CA ARG A 361 -8.54 15.78 37.37
C ARG A 361 -7.48 16.73 36.81
N ARG A 362 -6.91 17.63 37.63
CA ARG A 362 -5.82 18.52 37.23
C ARG A 362 -4.57 17.77 36.76
N ILE A 363 -4.17 16.72 37.48
CA ILE A 363 -3.02 15.90 37.10
C ILE A 363 -3.27 15.18 35.76
N LYS A 364 -4.47 14.61 35.57
CA LYS A 364 -4.86 13.98 34.31
C LYS A 364 -4.91 14.96 33.14
N LEU A 365 -5.44 16.17 33.38
CA LEU A 365 -5.51 17.24 32.38
C LEU A 365 -4.11 17.70 31.96
N ALA A 366 -3.23 17.92 32.94
CA ALA A 366 -1.84 18.30 32.70
C ALA A 366 -1.11 17.22 31.89
N ALA A 367 -1.28 15.94 32.25
CA ALA A 367 -0.70 14.82 31.52
C ALA A 367 -1.24 14.72 30.07
N ALA A 368 -2.55 14.87 29.86
CA ALA A 368 -3.15 14.85 28.53
C ALA A 368 -2.68 16.02 27.66
N SER A 369 -2.59 17.23 28.22
CA SER A 369 -2.06 18.40 27.51
C SER A 369 -0.56 18.26 27.17
N ALA A 370 0.24 17.69 28.08
CA ALA A 370 1.65 17.42 27.84
C ALA A 370 1.85 16.37 26.73
N LEU A 371 1.04 15.30 26.71
CA LEU A 371 1.05 14.30 25.65
C LEU A 371 0.63 14.89 24.30
N GLY A 372 -0.40 15.73 24.27
CA GLY A 372 -0.82 16.44 23.07
C GLY A 372 0.30 17.34 22.50
N LEU A 373 0.96 18.12 23.36
CA LEU A 373 2.09 18.96 22.98
C LEU A 373 3.29 18.16 22.48
N LEU A 374 3.62 17.04 23.12
CA LEU A 374 4.68 16.12 22.66
C LEU A 374 4.36 15.54 21.27
N PHE A 375 3.10 15.20 21.01
CA PHE A 375 2.69 14.69 19.70
C PHE A 375 2.80 15.76 18.60
N VAL A 376 2.42 17.00 18.90
CA VAL A 376 2.59 18.15 17.99
C VAL A 376 4.08 18.42 17.75
N ALA A 377 4.91 18.42 18.79
CA ALA A 377 6.35 18.63 18.68
C ALA A 377 7.04 17.52 17.86
N ALA A 378 6.70 16.25 18.10
CA ALA A 378 7.21 15.12 17.33
C ALA A 378 6.79 15.20 15.84
N SER A 379 5.57 15.65 15.58
CA SER A 379 5.05 15.85 14.22
C SER A 379 5.80 16.98 13.49
N LEU A 380 6.03 18.11 14.17
CA LEU A 380 6.82 19.23 13.64
C LEU A 380 8.27 18.83 13.38
N TRP A 381 8.88 18.05 14.29
CA TRP A 381 10.24 17.54 14.12
C TRP A 381 10.35 16.58 12.92
N ALA A 382 9.40 15.65 12.78
CA ALA A 382 9.35 14.74 11.63
C ALA A 382 9.14 15.49 10.30
N SER A 383 8.37 16.58 10.31
CA SER A 383 8.18 17.43 9.13
C SER A 383 9.44 18.22 8.77
N ARG A 384 10.16 18.80 9.75
CA ARG A 384 11.44 19.51 9.51
C ARG A 384 12.51 18.57 8.97
N ARG A 385 12.64 17.36 9.51
CA ARG A 385 13.65 16.38 9.06
C ARG A 385 13.47 15.97 7.59
N LYS A 386 12.23 15.92 7.09
CA LYS A 386 11.95 15.64 5.68
C LYS A 386 12.27 16.80 4.73
N ASN A 387 12.22 18.04 5.21
CA ASN A 387 12.55 19.21 4.40
C ASN A 387 14.05 19.49 4.39
N GLY A 388 14.76 19.24 5.51
CA GLY A 388 16.21 19.49 5.61
C GLY A 388 17.10 18.52 4.82
N THR A 389 16.57 17.39 4.33
CA THR A 389 17.31 16.46 3.47
C THR A 389 17.27 16.84 1.98
N ARG A 390 16.66 17.97 1.61
CA ARG A 390 16.53 18.40 0.21
C ARG A 390 17.58 19.42 -0.25
N ASP A 391 18.36 19.98 0.67
CA ASP A 391 19.29 21.08 0.37
C ASP A 391 20.78 20.66 0.44
N ALA A 392 21.07 19.36 0.42
CA ALA A 392 22.44 18.83 0.46
C ALA A 392 22.78 18.04 -0.83
N HIS A 393 22.67 18.70 -1.97
CA HIS A 393 23.47 18.39 -3.15
C HIS A 393 24.20 19.67 -3.53
N PRO A 394 25.48 19.84 -3.15
CA PRO A 394 26.33 20.83 -3.81
C PRO A 394 26.59 20.33 -5.23
N GLU A 395 26.38 21.24 -6.20
CA GLU A 395 26.85 21.10 -7.59
C GLU A 395 28.37 21.00 -7.67
#